data_AF-A0A2I0KY08-F1
#
_entry.id   AF-A0A2I0KY08-F1
#
_cell.length_a   1.000
_cell.length_b   1.000
_cell.length_c   1.000
_cell.angle_alpha   90.00
_cell.angle_beta   90.00
_cell.angle_gamma   90.00
#
_symmetry.space_group_name_H-M   'P 1'
#
loop_
_entity.id
_entity.type
_entity.pdbx_description
1 polymer ?
#
loop_
_entity_poly.entity_id
_entity_poly.type
_entity_poly.pdbx_seq_one_letter_code
_entity_poly.pdbx_strand_id
1 'polypeptide(L)'
;MPMYQRPFMKGKLYIHFLVDFPESLSPDQVSALQKILPPKPASGLTDMELDECEETTMHDVNIEEEMRRKQQAAQEAYEEDEDMPSGAQRVQCAQQ
;
A
#
# COMPACT_ATOMS: atom_id res chain seq x y z
N MET A 1 -4.51 -29.38 -19.85
CA MET A 1 -5.29 -29.51 -21.10
C MET A 1 -4.34 -29.74 -22.28
N PRO A 2 -4.71 -30.55 -23.28
CA PRO A 2 -3.90 -30.72 -24.49
C PRO A 2 -3.85 -29.41 -25.30
N MET A 3 -2.71 -29.12 -25.90
CA MET A 3 -2.60 -28.00 -26.83
C MET A 3 -3.34 -28.32 -28.13
N TYR A 4 -4.06 -27.33 -28.67
CA TYR A 4 -4.73 -27.47 -29.97
C TYR A 4 -3.72 -27.93 -31.04
N GLN A 5 -4.13 -28.92 -31.85
CA GLN A 5 -3.31 -29.61 -32.87
C GLN A 5 -2.09 -30.40 -32.36
N ARG A 6 -1.86 -30.50 -31.04
CA ARG A 6 -0.77 -31.28 -30.46
C ARG A 6 -1.28 -32.14 -29.30
N PRO A 7 -1.94 -33.28 -29.59
CA PRO A 7 -2.62 -34.11 -28.58
C PRO A 7 -1.71 -34.60 -27.44
N PHE A 8 -0.42 -34.78 -27.73
CA PHE A 8 0.58 -35.23 -26.77
C PHE A 8 1.25 -34.10 -25.96
N MET A 9 1.06 -32.83 -26.35
CA MET A 9 1.58 -31.68 -25.61
C MET A 9 0.55 -31.21 -24.59
N LYS A 10 0.90 -31.30 -23.30
CA LYS A 10 0.07 -30.82 -22.19
C LYS A 10 0.50 -29.40 -21.80
N GLY A 11 -0.48 -28.53 -21.54
CA GLY A 11 -0.23 -27.20 -20.97
C GLY A 11 0.24 -27.25 -19.51
N LYS A 12 0.61 -26.09 -18.97
CA LYS A 12 1.03 -25.93 -17.58
C LYS A 12 -0.18 -25.65 -16.68
N LEU A 13 -0.17 -26.21 -15.48
CA LEU A 13 -1.09 -25.85 -14.41
C LEU A 13 -0.37 -24.85 -13.50
N TYR A 14 -1.02 -23.73 -13.22
CA TYR A 14 -0.55 -22.75 -12.24
C TYR A 14 -1.47 -22.81 -11.03
N ILE A 15 -0.87 -22.93 -9.85
CA ILE A 15 -1.60 -22.92 -8.58
C ILE A 15 -1.16 -21.65 -7.87
N HIS A 16 -2.13 -20.78 -7.59
CA HIS A 16 -1.92 -19.59 -6.78
C HIS A 16 -2.38 -19.93 -5.36
N PHE A 17 -1.44 -19.90 -4.41
CA PHE A 17 -1.75 -20.09 -3.01
C PHE A 17 -2.11 -18.75 -2.38
N LEU A 18 -3.26 -18.71 -1.72
CA LEU A 18 -3.61 -17.66 -0.78
C LEU A 18 -3.36 -18.23 0.62
N VAL A 19 -2.59 -17.49 1.42
CA VAL A 19 -2.23 -17.92 2.77
C VAL A 19 -3.03 -17.10 3.75
N ASP A 20 -3.93 -17.76 4.46
CA ASP A 20 -4.67 -17.14 5.56
C ASP A 20 -3.83 -17.19 6.83
N PHE A 21 -3.49 -16.00 7.35
CA PHE A 21 -2.80 -15.87 8.62
C PHE A 21 -3.79 -15.89 9.78
N PRO A 22 -3.39 -16.36 10.98
CA PRO A 22 -4.20 -16.20 12.17
C PRO A 22 -4.35 -14.72 12.54
N GLU A 23 -5.49 -14.34 13.12
CA GLU A 23 -5.76 -12.97 13.56
C GLU A 23 -4.81 -12.49 14.67
N SER A 24 -4.36 -13.41 15.53
CA SER A 24 -3.42 -13.09 16.61
C SER A 24 -2.55 -14.29 16.99
N LEU A 25 -1.46 -14.01 17.69
CA LEU A 25 -0.53 -15.00 18.22
C LEU A 25 -0.31 -14.75 19.71
N SER A 26 -0.26 -15.83 20.49
CA SER A 26 0.13 -15.75 21.91
C SER A 26 1.63 -15.48 22.06
N PRO A 27 2.08 -14.92 23.20
CA PRO A 27 3.50 -14.67 23.45
C PRO A 27 4.38 -15.91 23.32
N ASP A 28 3.88 -17.07 23.78
CA ASP A 28 4.59 -18.34 23.69
C ASP A 28 4.78 -18.79 22.23
N GLN A 29 3.75 -18.63 21.39
CA GLN A 29 3.84 -18.92 19.96
C GLN A 29 4.84 -18.00 19.27
N VAL A 30 4.85 -16.71 19.61
CA VAL A 30 5.82 -15.76 19.07
C VAL A 30 7.25 -16.16 19.44
N SER A 31 7.50 -16.53 20.70
CA SER A 31 8.81 -17.01 21.15
C SER A 31 9.24 -18.29 20.42
N ALA A 32 8.31 -19.22 20.18
CA ALA A 32 8.58 -20.42 19.41
C ALA A 32 8.93 -20.10 17.94
N LEU A 33 8.19 -19.18 17.31
CA LEU A 33 8.43 -18.75 15.92
C LEU A 33 9.81 -18.12 15.74
N GLN A 34 10.27 -17.30 16.69
CA GLN A 34 11.60 -16.69 16.66
C GLN A 34 12.75 -17.70 16.61
N LYS A 35 12.54 -18.92 17.13
CA LYS A 35 13.56 -19.98 17.14
C LYS A 35 13.62 -20.78 15.83
N ILE A 36 12.53 -20.80 15.06
CA ILE A 36 12.41 -21.63 13.85
C ILE A 36 12.44 -20.82 12.56
N LEU A 37 12.09 -19.54 12.62
CA LEU A 37 12.17 -18.64 11.46
C LEU A 37 13.62 -18.15 11.26
N PRO A 38 14.00 -17.77 10.03
CA PRO A 38 15.26 -17.11 9.77
C PRO A 38 15.48 -15.91 10.70
N PRO A 39 16.73 -15.60 11.08
CA PRO A 39 17.04 -14.49 11.96
C PRO A 39 16.47 -13.18 11.39
N LYS A 40 15.94 -12.34 12.29
CA LYS A 40 15.40 -11.04 11.91
C LYS A 40 16.50 -10.24 11.19
N PRO A 41 16.24 -9.69 9.98
CA PRO A 41 17.19 -8.82 9.33
C PRO A 41 17.51 -7.66 10.25
N ALA A 42 18.80 -7.32 10.36
CA ALA A 42 19.21 -6.14 11.11
C ALA A 42 18.52 -4.92 10.51
N SER A 43 17.93 -4.07 11.36
CA SER A 43 17.49 -2.75 10.92
C SER A 43 18.73 -2.01 10.44
N GLY A 44 18.83 -1.73 9.15
CA GLY A 44 19.94 -0.98 8.57
C GLY A 44 19.93 0.51 8.92
N LEU A 45 19.17 0.90 9.95
CA LEU A 45 19.06 2.29 10.41
C LEU A 45 20.29 2.63 11.25
N THR A 46 20.89 3.76 10.94
CA THR A 46 21.95 4.38 11.73
C THR A 46 21.38 5.06 12.98
N ASP A 47 22.20 5.27 14.01
CA ASP A 47 21.75 5.96 15.23
C ASP A 47 21.16 7.36 14.94
N MET A 48 21.72 8.08 13.96
CA MET A 48 21.20 9.40 13.55
C MET A 48 19.79 9.30 12.94
N GLU A 49 19.50 8.25 12.16
CA GLU A 49 18.18 8.02 11.60
C GLU A 49 17.17 7.55 12.66
N LEU A 50 17.65 6.88 13.72
CA LEU A 50 16.80 6.48 14.85
C LEU A 50 16.41 7.67 15.73
N ASP A 51 17.31 8.65 15.92
CA ASP A 51 17.02 9.88 16.68
C ASP A 51 15.97 10.76 15.98
N GLU A 52 15.90 10.70 14.65
CA GLU A 52 14.90 11.41 13.83
C GLU A 52 13.60 10.61 13.61
N CYS A 53 13.52 9.35 14.08
CA CYS A 53 12.32 8.54 13.91
C CYS A 53 11.20 8.97 14.87
N GLU A 54 10.01 9.23 14.32
CA GLU A 54 8.79 9.43 15.12
C GLU A 54 8.17 8.09 15.53
N GLU A 55 7.83 7.95 16.82
CA GLU A 55 7.06 6.79 17.30
C GLU A 55 5.64 6.85 16.73
N THR A 56 5.22 5.78 16.05
CA THR A 56 3.90 5.68 15.45
C THR A 56 3.18 4.40 15.85
N THR A 57 1.85 4.45 15.88
CA THR A 57 1.01 3.29 16.17
C THR A 57 0.38 2.74 14.91
N MET A 58 0.31 1.42 14.80
CA MET A 58 -0.42 0.79 13.70
C MET A 58 -1.93 0.93 13.91
N HIS A 59 -2.65 1.18 12.81
CA HIS A 59 -4.11 1.25 12.77
C HIS A 59 -4.63 0.30 11.71
N ASP A 60 -5.81 -0.27 11.95
CA ASP A 60 -6.49 -1.11 10.96
C ASP A 60 -6.92 -0.27 9.77
N VAL A 61 -6.63 -0.75 8.56
CA VAL A 61 -6.92 -0.04 7.31
C VAL A 61 -7.79 -0.92 6.42
N ASN A 62 -8.91 -0.35 5.96
CA ASN A 62 -9.66 -0.93 4.86
C ASN A 62 -9.07 -0.46 3.52
N ILE A 63 -8.33 -1.36 2.86
CA ILE A 63 -7.62 -1.06 1.61
C ILE A 63 -8.58 -0.66 0.49
N GLU A 64 -9.76 -1.27 0.38
CA GLU A 64 -10.72 -0.94 -0.67
C GLU A 64 -11.26 0.48 -0.50
N GLU A 65 -11.56 0.86 0.74
CA GLU A 65 -12.07 2.18 1.07
C GLU A 65 -11.00 3.27 0.87
N GLU A 66 -9.75 3.01 1.29
CA GLU A 66 -8.63 3.91 1.07
C GLU A 66 -8.33 4.10 -0.42
N MET A 67 -8.38 3.04 -1.23
CA MET A 67 -8.20 3.14 -2.68
C MET A 67 -9.31 3.97 -3.33
N ARG A 68 -10.56 3.79 -2.90
CA ARG A 68 -11.70 4.60 -3.39
C ARG A 68 -11.54 6.07 -3.02
N ARG A 69 -11.18 6.38 -1.77
CA ARG A 69 -10.93 7.75 -1.30
C ARG A 69 -9.82 8.41 -2.11
N LYS A 70 -8.73 7.69 -2.36
CA LYS A 70 -7.60 8.21 -3.16
C LYS A 70 -7.99 8.49 -4.61
N GLN A 71 -8.86 7.66 -5.19
CA GLN A 71 -9.34 7.87 -6.56
C GLN A 71 -10.29 9.09 -6.66
N GLN A 72 -11.14 9.32 -5.66
CA GLN A 72 -11.99 10.51 -5.59
C GLN A 72 -11.16 11.78 -5.43
N ALA A 73 -10.19 11.81 -4.51
CA ALA A 73 -9.30 12.95 -4.33
C ALA A 73 -8.48 13.28 -5.60
N ALA A 74 -8.12 12.25 -6.38
CA ALA A 74 -7.47 12.46 -7.67
C ALA A 74 -8.43 13.04 -8.74
N GLN A 75 -9.73 12.75 -8.67
CA GLN A 75 -10.74 13.31 -9.59
C GLN A 75 -11.10 14.76 -9.22
N GLU A 76 -11.22 15.07 -7.94
CA GLU A 76 -11.49 16.44 -7.45
C GLU A 76 -10.41 17.44 -7.90
N ALA A 77 -9.15 17.00 -8.05
CA ALA A 77 -8.06 17.82 -8.58
C ALA A 77 -8.16 18.16 -10.08
N TYR A 78 -9.06 17.50 -10.84
CA TYR A 78 -9.32 17.77 -12.26
C TYR A 78 -10.71 18.36 -12.51
N GLU A 79 -11.65 18.22 -11.57
CA GLU A 79 -13.00 18.81 -11.67
C GLU A 79 -13.05 20.31 -11.34
N GLU A 80 -12.10 20.83 -10.53
CA GLU A 80 -12.05 22.26 -10.16
C GLU A 80 -11.68 23.19 -11.35
N ASP A 81 -11.17 22.64 -12.46
CA ASP A 81 -10.76 23.41 -13.65
C ASP A 81 -11.87 23.57 -14.72
N GLU A 82 -13.00 22.84 -14.63
CA GLU A 82 -14.09 22.93 -15.65
C GLU A 82 -15.27 23.85 -15.27
N ASP A 83 -15.36 24.32 -14.02
CA ASP A 83 -16.50 25.12 -13.51
C ASP A 83 -16.14 26.55 -13.04
N MET A 84 -15.26 27.25 -13.76
CA MET A 84 -15.02 28.69 -13.57
C MET A 84 -15.65 29.56 -14.68
N PRO A 85 -16.92 29.99 -14.54
CA PRO A 85 -17.47 31.04 -15.39
C PRO A 85 -16.85 32.40 -15.04
N SER A 86 -15.89 32.83 -15.87
CA SER A 86 -15.64 34.22 -16.27
C SER A 86 -15.63 35.29 -15.15
N GLY A 87 -14.45 35.65 -14.64
CA GLY A 87 -14.32 36.90 -13.88
C GLY A 87 -13.04 37.09 -13.07
N ALA A 88 -11.85 36.93 -13.66
CA ALA A 88 -10.61 37.28 -13.00
C ALA A 88 -10.49 38.81 -12.83
N GLN A 89 -11.09 39.35 -11.76
CA GLN A 89 -10.94 40.74 -11.36
C GLN A 89 -9.54 40.92 -10.76
N ARG A 90 -8.64 41.46 -11.58
CA ARG A 90 -7.23 41.72 -11.21
C ARG A 90 -7.17 42.78 -10.12
N VAL A 91 -6.91 42.38 -8.88
CA VAL A 91 -6.58 43.30 -7.79
C VAL A 91 -5.07 43.58 -7.85
N GLN A 92 -4.69 44.80 -8.23
CA GLN A 92 -3.32 45.28 -8.13
C GLN A 92 -3.12 45.95 -6.78
N CYS A 93 -2.36 45.32 -5.87
CA CYS A 93 -1.87 45.98 -4.66
C CYS A 93 -0.65 46.84 -5.01
N ALA A 94 -0.80 48.16 -4.89
CA ALA A 94 0.33 49.08 -4.84
C ALA A 94 0.90 49.08 -3.42
N GLN A 95 2.20 48.78 -3.26
CA GLN A 95 2.93 49.02 -2.02
C GLN A 95 3.62 50.39 -2.11
N GLN A 96 3.48 51.19 -1.05
CA GLN A 96 4.36 52.32 -0.73
C GLN A 96 5.51 51.84 0.15
#